data_AF-A0A4Y7RHQ5-F1
#
_entry.id   AF-A0A4Y7RHQ5-F1
#
_cell.length_a   1.000
_cell.length_b   1.000
_cell.length_c   1.000
_cell.angle_alpha   90.00
_cell.angle_beta   90.00
_cell.angle_gamma   90.00
#
_symmetry.space_group_name_H-M   'P 1'
#
loop_
_entity.id
_entity.type
_entity.pdbx_description
1 polymer ?
#
loop_
_entity_poly.entity_id
_entity_poly.type
_entity_poly.pdbx_seq_one_letter_code
_entity_poly.pdbx_strand_id
1 'polypeptide(L)'
;MKVHFTDMTGRKADPYKLPLSDFTTEEHKKITACPEGQAPVQSYYNEEKKALTAYFELDRCSHCSLKDNCPVKIQKKKAVLKVSQKSVIAVLPEKNLLTRNSTGQILVSGPL
;
A
#
# COMPACT_ATOMS: atom_id res chain seq x y z
N MET A 1 24.28 -26.38 -23.59
CA MET A 1 23.20 -25.41 -23.90
C MET A 1 23.14 -24.39 -22.77
N LYS A 2 23.48 -23.12 -23.04
CA LYS A 2 23.38 -22.03 -22.06
C LYS A 2 21.95 -21.49 -22.10
N VAL A 3 21.16 -21.90 -21.14
CA VAL A 3 19.81 -21.36 -20.91
C VAL A 3 19.96 -19.97 -20.30
N HIS A 4 19.68 -18.94 -21.09
CA HIS A 4 19.51 -17.59 -20.61
C HIS A 4 18.06 -17.45 -20.16
N PHE A 5 17.78 -17.79 -18.89
CA PHE A 5 16.55 -17.35 -18.26
C PHE A 5 16.70 -15.84 -18.04
N THR A 6 16.12 -15.04 -18.93
CA THR A 6 15.91 -13.63 -18.64
C THR A 6 14.87 -13.57 -17.54
N ASP A 7 15.32 -13.43 -16.29
CA ASP A 7 14.50 -13.08 -15.15
C ASP A 7 13.60 -11.90 -15.52
N MET A 8 12.35 -12.21 -15.85
CA MET A 8 11.25 -11.26 -15.94
C MET A 8 10.89 -10.81 -14.52
N THR A 9 11.85 -10.25 -13.78
CA THR A 9 11.54 -9.55 -12.52
C THR A 9 10.84 -8.25 -12.88
N GLY A 10 9.51 -8.34 -13.00
CA GLY A 10 8.64 -7.17 -13.06
C GLY A 10 9.00 -6.24 -11.91
N ARG A 11 9.48 -5.04 -12.26
CA ARG A 11 9.71 -3.87 -11.39
C ARG A 11 10.03 -4.25 -9.95
N LYS A 12 11.31 -4.50 -9.65
CA LYS A 12 11.82 -4.64 -8.28
C LYS A 12 11.22 -3.51 -7.43
N ALA A 13 10.25 -3.84 -6.57
CA ALA A 13 9.87 -2.94 -5.50
C ALA A 13 11.15 -2.69 -4.72
N ASP A 14 11.51 -1.42 -4.56
CA ASP A 14 12.73 -1.05 -3.86
C ASP A 14 12.65 -1.66 -2.45
N PRO A 15 13.46 -2.69 -2.13
CA PRO A 15 13.28 -3.48 -0.91
C PRO A 15 13.61 -2.68 0.36
N TYR A 16 14.22 -1.50 0.18
CA TYR A 16 14.49 -0.56 1.26
C TYR A 16 13.32 0.39 1.51
N LYS A 17 12.31 0.42 0.63
CA LYS A 17 11.12 1.25 0.83
C LYS A 17 10.01 0.41 1.41
N LEU A 18 9.35 0.97 2.42
CA LEU A 18 8.19 0.40 3.06
C LEU A 18 7.14 0.06 1.99
N PRO A 19 6.73 -1.23 1.90
CA PRO A 19 5.91 -1.70 0.82
C PRO A 19 4.51 -1.11 0.91
N LEU A 20 3.92 -0.90 -0.26
CA LEU A 20 2.56 -0.36 -0.35
C LEU A 20 1.52 -1.32 0.23
N SER A 21 1.82 -2.63 0.31
CA SER A 21 0.99 -3.67 0.93
C SER A 21 0.66 -3.41 2.40
N ASP A 22 1.54 -2.70 3.11
CA ASP A 22 1.33 -2.42 4.54
C ASP A 22 0.24 -1.37 4.75
N PHE A 23 -0.07 -0.55 3.74
CA PHE A 23 -1.16 0.41 3.82
C PHE A 23 -2.51 -0.29 3.70
N THR A 24 -3.48 0.13 4.51
CA THR A 24 -4.86 -0.36 4.39
C THR A 24 -5.57 0.48 3.34
N THR A 25 -6.17 -0.20 2.36
CA THR A 25 -6.96 0.44 1.33
C THR A 25 -8.35 -0.14 1.25
N GLU A 26 -9.32 0.69 0.90
CA GLU A 26 -10.70 0.35 0.62
C GLU A 26 -10.89 0.29 -0.91
N GLU A 27 -11.31 -0.89 -1.39
CA GLU A 27 -11.54 -1.22 -2.81
C GLU A 27 -10.43 -0.77 -3.77
N HIS A 28 -9.16 -0.77 -3.34
CA HIS A 28 -8.02 -0.27 -4.13
C HIS A 28 -8.19 1.15 -4.69
N LYS A 29 -9.11 1.94 -4.15
CA LYS A 29 -9.41 3.31 -4.60
C LYS A 29 -9.02 4.33 -3.55
N LYS A 30 -9.06 3.95 -2.27
CA LYS A 30 -8.82 4.87 -1.16
C LYS A 30 -7.91 4.22 -0.13
N ILE A 31 -6.96 4.99 0.40
CA ILE A 31 -6.16 4.57 1.54
C ILE A 31 -6.90 4.96 2.82
N THR A 32 -7.13 4.01 3.71
CA THR A 32 -7.86 4.21 4.97
C THR A 32 -6.95 4.20 6.19
N ALA A 33 -5.81 3.52 6.14
CA ALA A 33 -4.81 3.57 7.20
C ALA A 33 -3.38 3.33 6.67
N CYS A 34 -2.39 3.82 7.40
CA CYS A 34 -0.97 3.48 7.21
C CYS A 34 -0.59 2.24 8.06
N PRO A 35 0.61 1.66 7.88
CA PRO A 35 1.12 0.57 8.72
C PRO A 35 1.06 0.83 10.23
N GLU A 36 1.22 2.09 10.64
CA GLU A 36 1.09 2.49 12.06
C GLU A 36 -0.36 2.64 12.53
N GLY A 37 -1.34 2.32 11.68
CA GLY A 37 -2.76 2.48 12.00
C GLY A 37 -3.29 3.92 11.89
N GLN A 38 -2.46 4.87 11.45
CA GLN A 38 -2.87 6.26 11.30
C GLN A 38 -3.76 6.44 10.06
N ALA A 39 -4.93 7.04 10.24
CA ALA A 39 -5.81 7.41 9.14
C ALA A 39 -5.26 8.64 8.39
N PRO A 40 -5.34 8.67 7.05
CA PRO A 40 -5.07 9.88 6.30
C PRO A 40 -6.14 10.93 6.56
N VAL A 41 -5.73 12.19 6.56
CA VAL A 41 -6.61 13.37 6.65
C VAL A 41 -7.58 13.39 5.47
N GLN A 42 -7.08 13.02 4.30
CA GLN A 42 -7.87 12.98 3.09
C GLN A 42 -7.32 11.93 2.14
N SER A 43 -8.16 11.11 1.55
CA SER A 43 -7.74 10.14 0.54
C SER A 43 -8.78 10.02 -0.56
N TYR A 44 -8.31 9.95 -1.80
CA TYR A 44 -9.14 9.88 -2.98
C TYR A 44 -8.40 9.19 -4.12
N TYR A 45 -9.20 8.61 -5.01
CA TYR A 45 -8.72 8.07 -6.26
C TYR A 45 -8.70 9.16 -7.32
N ASN A 46 -7.57 9.32 -8.02
CA ASN A 46 -7.47 10.18 -9.18
C ASN A 46 -7.61 9.32 -10.44
N GLU A 47 -8.77 9.41 -11.10
CA GLU A 47 -9.09 8.64 -12.31
C GLU A 47 -8.24 9.05 -13.51
N GLU A 48 -7.98 10.35 -13.67
CA GLU A 48 -7.15 10.91 -14.75
C GLU A 48 -5.73 10.32 -14.72
N LYS A 49 -5.14 10.24 -13.53
CA LYS A 49 -3.78 9.71 -13.33
C LYS A 49 -3.74 8.23 -13.00
N LYS A 50 -4.91 7.59 -12.90
CA LYS A 50 -5.11 6.23 -12.40
C LYS A 50 -4.26 5.96 -11.16
N ALA A 51 -4.36 6.84 -10.17
CA ALA A 51 -3.50 6.83 -8.99
C ALA A 51 -4.27 7.25 -7.73
N LEU A 52 -4.04 6.53 -6.64
CA LEU A 52 -4.53 6.86 -5.32
C LEU A 52 -3.66 7.96 -4.72
N THR A 53 -4.29 8.98 -4.17
CA THR A 53 -3.61 10.05 -3.43
C THR A 53 -4.17 10.10 -2.01
N ALA A 54 -3.28 10.01 -1.03
CA ALA A 54 -3.63 10.15 0.38
C ALA A 54 -2.77 11.24 1.03
N TYR A 55 -3.41 12.16 1.71
CA TYR A 55 -2.81 13.22 2.50
C TYR A 55 -2.82 12.81 3.96
N PHE A 56 -1.66 12.92 4.59
CA PHE A 56 -1.44 12.64 6.00
C PHE A 56 -1.00 13.90 6.73
N GLU A 57 -1.19 13.90 8.05
CA GLU A 57 -0.70 14.94 8.95
C GLU A 57 0.82 15.03 8.87
N LEU A 58 1.33 16.23 8.58
CA LEU A 58 2.76 16.47 8.43
C LEU A 58 3.51 16.14 9.71
N ASP A 59 2.98 16.59 10.86
CA ASP A 59 3.59 16.41 12.18
C ASP A 59 3.71 14.91 12.52
N ARG A 60 2.64 14.15 12.28
CA ARG A 60 2.60 12.70 12.47
C ARG A 60 3.62 11.99 11.58
N CYS A 61 3.69 12.32 10.29
CA CYS A 61 4.67 11.73 9.39
C CYS A 61 6.11 12.15 9.72
N SER A 62 6.32 13.35 10.26
CA SER A 62 7.65 13.86 10.63
C SER A 62 8.21 13.17 11.87
N HIS A 63 7.33 12.78 12.80
CA HIS A 63 7.67 12.02 14.00
C HIS A 63 7.58 10.49 13.81
N CYS A 64 7.15 10.02 12.63
CA CYS A 64 7.04 8.59 12.36
C CYS A 64 8.43 7.95 12.21
N SER A 65 8.64 6.82 12.89
CA SER A 65 9.89 6.04 12.80
C SER A 65 10.16 5.50 11.41
N LEU A 66 9.10 5.35 10.61
CA LEU A 66 9.19 4.81 9.26
C LEU A 66 9.49 5.89 8.22
N LYS A 67 9.58 7.18 8.57
CA LYS A 67 9.67 8.30 7.61
C LYS A 67 10.79 8.14 6.58
N ASP A 68 11.94 7.59 6.98
CA ASP A 68 13.11 7.40 6.11
C ASP A 68 12.86 6.35 5.04
N ASN A 69 12.06 5.33 5.37
CA ASN A 69 11.69 4.24 4.47
C ASN A 69 10.27 4.41 3.89
N CYS A 70 9.51 5.41 4.32
CA CYS A 70 8.10 5.56 3.98
C CYS A 70 7.93 6.07 2.55
N PRO A 71 7.04 5.48 1.72
CA PRO A 71 6.76 5.98 0.38
C PRO A 71 5.97 7.30 0.38
N VAL A 72 5.54 7.78 1.56
CA VAL A 72 4.89 9.07 1.74
C VAL A 72 5.90 10.18 1.49
N LYS A 73 5.58 11.08 0.55
CA LYS A 73 6.39 12.27 0.29
C LYS A 73 6.00 13.37 1.27
N ILE A 74 6.88 13.63 2.23
CA ILE A 74 6.78 14.77 3.14
C ILE A 74 7.12 16.04 2.34
N GLN A 75 6.15 16.94 2.18
CA GLN A 75 6.33 18.26 1.56
C GLN A 75 6.26 19.35 2.63
N LYS A 76 6.66 20.59 2.28
CA LYS A 76 6.74 21.75 3.20
C LYS A 76 5.52 21.99 4.10
N LYS A 77 4.32 21.64 3.66
CA LYS A 77 3.06 21.87 4.39
C LYS A 77 2.22 20.62 4.63
N LYS A 78 2.56 19.49 4.01
CA LYS A 78 1.72 18.29 4.03
C LYS A 78 2.50 17.06 3.63
N ALA A 79 2.12 15.90 4.17
CA ALA A 79 2.62 14.62 3.75
C ALA A 79 1.66 14.01 2.72
N VAL A 80 2.16 13.57 1.56
CA VAL A 80 1.33 13.00 0.50
C VAL A 80 1.88 11.66 0.02
N LEU A 81 1.05 10.64 0.05
CA LEU A 81 1.29 9.35 -0.57
C LEU A 81 0.60 9.32 -1.94
N LYS A 82 1.36 9.01 -2.98
CA LYS A 82 0.84 8.83 -4.33
C LYS A 82 1.20 7.45 -4.83
N VAL A 83 0.18 6.68 -5.18
CA VAL A 83 0.34 5.29 -5.58
C VAL A 83 -0.43 5.04 -6.85
N SER A 84 0.21 4.56 -7.91
CA SER A 84 -0.48 4.19 -9.13
C SER A 84 -1.39 2.98 -8.88
N GLN A 85 -2.60 2.99 -9.45
CA GLN A 85 -3.58 1.91 -9.32
C GLN A 85 -2.98 0.56 -9.74
N LYS A 86 -2.14 0.55 -10.78
CA LYS A 86 -1.46 -0.67 -11.24
C LYS A 86 -0.55 -1.27 -10.16
N SER A 87 0.13 -0.43 -9.37
CA SER A 87 0.94 -0.87 -8.24
C SER A 87 0.09 -1.30 -7.07
N VAL A 88 -1.07 -0.65 -6.88
CA VAL A 88 -2.03 -1.06 -5.86
C VAL A 88 -2.58 -2.45 -6.17
N ILE A 89 -3.13 -2.69 -7.35
CA ILE A 89 -3.70 -3.99 -7.74
C ILE A 89 -2.65 -5.11 -7.66
N ALA A 90 -1.41 -4.83 -8.03
CA ALA A 90 -0.34 -5.84 -8.04
C ALA A 90 0.23 -6.16 -6.65
N VAL A 91 0.08 -5.28 -5.65
CA VAL A 91 0.85 -5.34 -4.41
C VAL A 91 -0.02 -5.23 -3.16
N LEU A 92 -1.21 -4.63 -3.22
CA LEU A 92 -2.14 -4.51 -2.11
C LEU A 92 -3.11 -5.70 -2.12
N PRO A 93 -2.92 -6.69 -1.24
CA PRO A 93 -4.00 -7.61 -0.94
C PRO A 93 -5.15 -6.79 -0.35
N GLU A 94 -6.36 -6.94 -0.89
CA GLU A 94 -7.55 -6.56 -0.13
C GLU A 94 -7.47 -7.31 1.19
N LYS A 95 -7.18 -6.59 2.27
CA LYS A 95 -7.04 -7.13 3.64
C LYS A 95 -8.36 -7.69 4.19
N ASN A 96 -9.31 -7.95 3.30
CA ASN A 96 -10.63 -8.44 3.60
C ASN A 96 -11.01 -9.58 2.67
N LEU A 97 -10.12 -10.56 2.49
CA LEU A 97 -10.57 -11.92 2.20
C LEU A 97 -11.12 -12.58 3.48
N LEU A 98 -12.07 -11.91 4.14
CA LEU A 98 -13.08 -12.65 4.88
C LEU A 98 -13.94 -13.34 3.81
N THR A 99 -13.50 -14.50 3.33
CA THR A 99 -14.45 -15.47 2.78
C THR A 99 -15.31 -15.92 3.94
N ARG A 100 -16.31 -15.12 4.30
CA ARG A 100 -17.40 -15.58 5.16
C ARG A 100 -18.14 -16.61 4.32
N ASN A 101 -17.91 -17.90 4.58
CA ASN A 101 -18.95 -18.86 4.28
C ASN A 101 -20.19 -18.49 5.11
N SER A 102 -21.36 -18.97 4.70
CA SER A 102 -22.65 -18.64 5.32
C SER A 102 -22.79 -19.07 6.79
N THR A 103 -21.72 -19.52 7.45
CA THR A 103 -21.70 -20.16 8.77
C THR A 103 -20.71 -19.51 9.75
N GLY A 104 -19.96 -18.47 9.36
CA GLY A 104 -19.22 -17.62 10.31
C GLY A 104 -17.93 -18.21 10.91
N GLN A 105 -17.24 -19.13 10.24
CA GLN A 105 -15.89 -19.58 10.66
C GLN A 105 -14.77 -18.96 9.81
N ILE A 106 -13.68 -18.59 10.49
CA ILE A 106 -12.46 -18.02 9.91
C ILE A 106 -11.46 -19.16 9.70
N LEU A 107 -11.16 -19.52 8.44
CA LEU A 107 -10.12 -20.50 8.10
C LEU A 107 -8.80 -19.75 7.86
N VAL A 108 -7.84 -19.92 8.77
CA VAL A 108 -6.45 -19.48 8.58
C VAL A 108 -5.64 -20.64 8.01
N SER A 109 -5.35 -20.60 6.71
CA SER A 109 -4.43 -21.56 6.08
C SER A 109 -3.00 -21.04 6.24
N GLY A 110 -2.28 -21.50 7.26
CA GLY A 110 -0.83 -21.37 7.37
C GLY A 110 -0.12 -22.47 6.56
N PRO A 111 1.06 -22.23 5.98
CA PRO A 111 1.83 -23.28 5.31
C PRO A 111 2.44 -24.23 6.36
N LEU A 112 2.29 -25.54 6.12
CA LEU A 112 2.95 -26.63 6.86
C LEU A 112 4.46 -26.62 6.62
#